data_AF-A0AAD6Y6Z8-F1
#
_entry.id   AF-A0AAD6Y6Z8-F1
#
_cell.length_a   1.000
_cell.length_b   1.000
_cell.length_c   1.000
_cell.angle_alpha   90.00
_cell.angle_beta   90.00
_cell.angle_gamma   90.00
#
_symmetry.space_group_name_H-M   'P 1'
#
loop_
_entity.id
_entity.type
_entity.pdbx_description
1 polymer ?
#
loop_
_entity_poly.entity_id
_entity_poly.type
_entity_poly.pdbx_seq_one_letter_code
_entity_poly.pdbx_strand_id
1 'polypeptide(L)'
;LLTYGGLRSHVIGGLVTNHLIELLYYDRSIIVKSEPFDFARETAQFITMLKGILDLTENRWGYHPLLPAPRPTILYPSQRVLTHPFGGLAITLNDGRLLRVGETIFQSHGIIGRGTCVSHATMEVEGKKKDVIVKWSWPAKTRTPEADLVKIAAELASASGDSWVLDHLPKILHAEEREFDADSPQQRLSEHFGEDYELRVLRIVVQERLYPITELTTAPELSKAFHGIFKCYRWLFETAGIMHRDISRNNLMYRMIDGKFYGVLNDFDLAVLLNEKEPRSTSKQRTGTEPYMAMDLLVTGRPPPHLYRFDLESLFYVIAYVVCQYNNGKKIDNPPFDPWDHLGTGALRAVRAEFLANVIPGPTSNFLSFKNLNVALRRIFQRGYNDRVNAKEEGDLSFCNTTLGNNVDFDKFETILKNNLPSLAY
;
A
#
# COMPACT_ATOMS: atom_id res chain seq x y z
N LEU A 1 -9.56 13.68 -14.98
CA LEU A 1 -9.55 12.93 -13.70
C LEU A 1 -8.12 12.82 -13.21
N LEU A 2 -7.84 13.16 -11.94
CA LEU A 2 -6.50 13.06 -11.34
C LEU A 2 -5.90 11.66 -11.48
N THR A 3 -6.73 10.63 -11.47
CA THR A 3 -6.34 9.24 -11.69
C THR A 3 -5.94 8.98 -13.15
N TYR A 4 -6.80 9.29 -14.11
CA TYR A 4 -6.57 8.90 -15.52
C TYR A 4 -5.83 9.94 -16.38
N GLY A 5 -5.48 11.09 -15.80
CA GLY A 5 -4.94 12.25 -16.52
C GLY A 5 -3.41 12.32 -16.58
N GLY A 6 -2.69 11.26 -16.21
CA GLY A 6 -1.23 11.25 -16.04
C GLY A 6 -0.79 11.85 -14.69
N LEU A 7 0.46 12.31 -14.61
CA LEU A 7 1.03 12.98 -13.42
C LEU A 7 0.44 14.39 -13.29
N ARG A 8 -0.69 14.48 -12.59
CA ARG A 8 -1.31 15.77 -12.23
C ARG A 8 -1.23 16.03 -10.74
N SER A 9 -0.90 17.26 -10.37
CA SER A 9 -0.90 17.70 -8.97
C SER A 9 -2.30 18.07 -8.47
N HIS A 10 -3.15 18.59 -9.35
CA HIS A 10 -4.53 18.95 -9.07
C HIS A 10 -5.35 19.03 -10.37
N VAL A 11 -6.66 19.22 -10.22
CA VAL A 11 -7.58 19.51 -11.32
C VAL A 11 -8.48 20.69 -10.95
N ILE A 12 -8.66 21.58 -11.91
CA ILE A 12 -9.64 22.66 -11.87
C ILE A 12 -10.76 22.30 -12.85
N GLY A 13 -12.01 22.55 -12.47
CA GLY A 13 -13.19 22.34 -13.29
C GLY A 13 -14.32 23.29 -12.94
N GLY A 14 -15.44 23.15 -13.63
CA GLY A 14 -16.66 23.88 -13.32
C GLY A 14 -17.87 23.00 -13.56
N LEU A 15 -18.87 23.08 -12.66
CA LEU A 15 -20.19 22.49 -12.85
C LEU A 15 -21.14 23.58 -13.31
N VAL A 16 -21.78 23.39 -14.46
CA VAL A 16 -22.75 24.33 -15.00
C VAL A 16 -24.15 23.73 -14.88
N THR A 17 -25.03 24.42 -14.18
CA THR A 17 -26.44 24.05 -14.03
C THR A 17 -27.30 25.24 -14.41
N ASN A 18 -27.93 25.19 -15.58
CA ASN A 18 -28.65 26.33 -16.17
C ASN A 18 -27.74 27.57 -16.32
N HIS A 19 -28.05 28.65 -15.61
CA HIS A 19 -27.28 29.91 -15.57
C HIS A 19 -26.31 29.98 -14.38
N LEU A 20 -26.23 28.95 -13.54
CA LEU A 20 -25.31 28.89 -12.41
C LEU A 20 -24.05 28.13 -12.79
N ILE A 21 -22.91 28.63 -12.32
CA ILE A 21 -21.63 27.93 -12.38
C ILE A 21 -21.02 27.81 -10.99
N GLU A 22 -20.49 26.61 -10.70
CA GLU A 22 -19.74 26.30 -9.48
C GLU A 22 -18.33 25.87 -9.86
N LEU A 23 -17.31 26.51 -9.30
CA LEU A 23 -15.93 26.15 -9.54
C LEU A 23 -15.53 24.96 -8.68
N LEU A 24 -14.81 24.04 -9.29
CA LEU A 24 -14.31 22.83 -8.65
C LEU A 24 -12.80 22.87 -8.65
N TYR A 25 -12.22 22.65 -7.48
CA TYR A 25 -10.81 22.32 -7.31
C TYR A 25 -10.73 20.98 -6.60
N TYR A 26 -9.86 20.10 -7.05
CA TYR A 26 -9.50 18.94 -6.24
C TYR A 26 -8.06 18.51 -6.48
N ASP A 27 -7.43 18.05 -5.41
CA ASP A 27 -6.11 17.44 -5.41
C ASP A 27 -6.14 16.11 -4.64
N ARG A 28 -4.97 15.61 -4.24
CA ARG A 28 -4.84 14.36 -3.47
C ARG A 28 -5.22 14.51 -1.99
N SER A 29 -5.52 15.72 -1.53
CA SER A 29 -5.76 16.06 -0.13
C SER A 29 -7.20 16.50 0.12
N ILE A 30 -7.81 17.24 -0.81
CA ILE A 30 -9.15 17.81 -0.63
C ILE A 30 -9.92 17.95 -1.95
N ILE A 31 -11.25 18.03 -1.82
CA ILE A 31 -12.15 18.49 -2.88
C ILE A 31 -12.81 19.79 -2.37
N VAL A 32 -12.66 20.86 -3.13
CA VAL A 32 -13.21 22.19 -2.83
C VAL A 32 -14.19 22.58 -3.93
N LYS A 33 -15.31 23.15 -3.51
CA LYS A 33 -16.35 23.69 -4.39
C LYS A 33 -16.62 25.14 -3.99
N SER A 34 -16.71 26.04 -4.96
CA SER A 34 -17.17 27.41 -4.70
C SER A 34 -18.69 27.43 -4.48
N GLU A 35 -19.19 28.49 -3.87
CA GLU A 35 -20.61 28.83 -3.99
C GLU A 35 -20.98 29.02 -5.48
N PRO A 36 -22.21 28.65 -5.88
CA PRO A 36 -22.71 28.93 -7.23
C PRO A 36 -22.91 30.43 -7.42
N PHE A 37 -22.57 30.91 -8.62
CA PHE A 37 -22.89 32.27 -9.04
C PHE A 37 -23.54 32.27 -10.43
N ASP A 38 -24.39 33.26 -10.71
CA ASP A 38 -25.15 33.35 -11.96
C ASP A 38 -24.28 34.03 -13.03
N PHE A 39 -23.74 33.27 -13.98
CA PHE A 39 -22.83 33.83 -14.99
C PHE A 39 -23.51 34.79 -15.98
N ALA A 40 -24.84 34.74 -16.09
CA ALA A 40 -25.61 35.66 -16.92
C ALA A 40 -25.85 37.01 -16.21
N ARG A 41 -25.99 37.01 -14.88
CA ARG A 41 -26.15 38.23 -14.07
C ARG A 41 -24.81 38.82 -13.63
N GLU A 42 -23.84 37.98 -13.31
CA GLU A 42 -22.53 38.34 -12.76
C GLU A 42 -21.44 38.20 -13.83
N THR A 43 -21.69 38.75 -15.02
CA THR A 43 -20.83 38.59 -16.20
C THR A 43 -19.39 39.04 -15.96
N ALA A 44 -19.17 40.09 -15.17
CA ALA A 44 -17.82 40.56 -14.84
C ALA A 44 -17.02 39.51 -14.05
N GLN A 45 -17.64 38.82 -13.10
CA GLN A 45 -17.02 37.73 -12.35
C GLN A 45 -16.74 36.53 -13.26
N PHE A 46 -17.68 36.18 -14.15
CA PHE A 46 -17.50 35.11 -15.13
C PHE A 46 -16.33 35.39 -16.09
N ILE A 47 -16.21 36.61 -16.62
CA ILE A 47 -15.09 37.02 -17.48
C ILE A 47 -13.77 37.01 -16.71
N THR A 48 -13.76 37.48 -15.47
CA THR A 48 -12.57 37.48 -14.61
C THR A 48 -12.09 36.05 -14.35
N MET A 49 -13.01 35.14 -14.08
CA MET A 49 -12.73 33.70 -13.94
C MET A 49 -12.10 33.13 -15.21
N LEU A 50 -12.72 33.35 -16.38
CA LEU A 50 -12.17 32.88 -17.66
C LEU A 50 -10.77 33.43 -17.93
N LYS A 51 -10.54 34.72 -17.66
CA LYS A 51 -9.23 35.35 -17.80
C LYS A 51 -8.20 34.72 -16.87
N GLY A 52 -8.55 34.52 -15.61
CA GLY A 52 -7.68 33.85 -14.64
C GLY A 52 -7.28 32.44 -15.06
N ILE A 53 -8.22 31.68 -15.63
CA ILE A 53 -7.98 30.33 -16.17
C ILE A 53 -7.04 30.37 -17.39
N LEU A 54 -7.24 31.33 -18.30
CA LEU A 54 -6.41 31.50 -19.50
C LEU A 54 -4.97 31.92 -19.17
N ASP A 55 -4.76 32.58 -18.04
CA ASP A 55 -3.44 33.04 -17.59
C ASP A 55 -2.65 31.98 -16.79
N LEU A 56 -3.22 30.81 -16.55
CA LEU A 56 -2.53 29.72 -15.87
C LEU A 56 -1.45 29.12 -16.78
N THR A 57 -0.23 29.06 -16.26
CA THR A 57 0.86 28.23 -16.81
C THR A 57 0.55 26.73 -16.67
N GLU A 58 1.29 25.85 -17.35
CA GLU A 58 1.01 24.41 -17.33
C GLU A 58 1.05 23.80 -15.91
N ASN A 59 2.01 24.19 -15.09
CA ASN A 59 2.06 23.79 -13.68
C ASN A 59 0.85 24.29 -12.87
N ARG A 60 0.33 25.47 -13.21
CA ARG A 60 -0.88 26.06 -12.60
C ARG A 60 -2.17 25.39 -13.08
N TRP A 61 -2.15 24.75 -14.25
CA TRP A 61 -3.17 23.82 -14.71
C TRP A 61 -3.08 22.42 -14.07
N GLY A 62 -2.07 22.22 -13.22
CA GLY A 62 -1.83 20.99 -12.50
C GLY A 62 -0.95 19.98 -13.22
N TYR A 63 -0.33 20.32 -14.35
CA TYR A 63 0.64 19.44 -15.01
C TYR A 63 1.96 19.46 -14.26
N HIS A 64 2.48 18.28 -13.91
CA HIS A 64 3.77 18.23 -13.22
C HIS A 64 4.93 18.50 -14.20
N PRO A 65 5.97 19.26 -13.80
CA PRO A 65 7.11 19.59 -14.68
C PRO A 65 7.89 18.39 -15.24
N LEU A 66 7.75 17.22 -14.62
CA LEU A 66 8.35 15.96 -15.11
C LEU A 66 7.68 15.42 -16.38
N LEU A 67 6.48 15.92 -16.71
CA LEU A 67 5.79 15.54 -17.93
C LEU A 67 6.10 16.53 -19.05
N PRO A 68 6.27 16.06 -20.30
CA PRO A 68 6.22 16.95 -21.43
C PRO A 68 4.86 17.65 -21.46
N ALA A 69 4.88 18.94 -21.80
CA ALA A 69 3.70 19.74 -22.11
C ALA A 69 2.69 18.93 -22.94
N PRO A 70 1.41 18.85 -22.55
CA PRO A 70 0.42 18.14 -23.35
C PRO A 70 0.33 18.81 -24.72
N ARG A 71 0.50 18.03 -25.79
CA ARG A 71 0.18 18.54 -27.13
C ARG A 71 -1.33 18.80 -27.18
N PRO A 72 -1.81 19.99 -27.60
CA PRO A 72 -3.23 20.27 -27.74
C PRO A 72 -3.81 19.30 -28.77
N THR A 73 -4.40 18.23 -28.28
CA THR A 73 -5.09 17.25 -29.11
C THR A 73 -6.54 17.38 -28.69
N ILE A 74 -7.38 17.91 -29.59
CA ILE A 74 -8.83 17.86 -29.43
C ILE A 74 -9.19 16.38 -29.53
N LEU A 75 -9.18 15.69 -28.40
CA LEU A 75 -9.48 14.27 -28.33
C LEU A 75 -10.99 14.14 -28.26
N TYR A 76 -11.57 13.57 -29.31
CA TYR A 76 -12.95 13.11 -29.28
C TYR A 76 -13.12 12.06 -28.15
N PRO A 77 -14.27 12.02 -27.45
CA PRO A 77 -14.46 11.19 -26.26
C PRO A 77 -14.29 9.67 -26.46
N SER A 78 -14.18 9.19 -27.70
CA SER A 78 -14.12 7.77 -28.04
C SER A 78 -12.75 7.13 -27.86
N GLN A 79 -11.70 7.88 -27.52
CA GLN A 79 -10.35 7.33 -27.37
C GLN A 79 -9.67 7.91 -26.13
N ARG A 80 -9.78 7.22 -24.98
CA ARG A 80 -8.69 7.02 -23.99
C ARG A 80 -9.27 6.46 -22.70
N VAL A 81 -9.31 5.14 -22.60
CA VAL A 81 -8.86 4.53 -21.35
C VAL A 81 -7.35 4.46 -21.51
N LEU A 82 -6.61 5.39 -20.88
CA LEU A 82 -5.16 5.24 -20.79
C LEU A 82 -4.92 4.07 -19.82
N THR A 83 -4.77 2.85 -20.36
CA THR A 83 -4.39 1.67 -19.59
C THR A 83 -2.99 1.82 -18.98
N HIS A 84 -2.19 2.75 -19.50
CA HIS A 84 -0.83 3.04 -19.05
C HIS A 84 -0.64 4.56 -18.90
N PRO A 85 -1.09 5.17 -17.79
CA PRO A 85 -1.02 6.63 -17.56
C PRO A 85 0.39 7.22 -17.73
N PHE A 86 1.44 6.42 -17.57
CA PHE A 86 2.84 6.84 -17.70
C PHE A 86 3.59 6.12 -18.82
N GLY A 87 2.92 5.24 -19.58
CA GLY A 87 3.58 4.41 -20.58
C GLY A 87 4.20 5.22 -21.72
N GLY A 88 5.46 4.93 -22.05
CA GLY A 88 6.22 5.60 -23.10
C GLY A 88 6.91 6.89 -22.66
N LEU A 89 6.76 7.32 -21.40
CA LEU A 89 7.47 8.49 -20.88
C LEU A 89 8.95 8.20 -20.64
N ALA A 90 9.78 9.19 -20.91
CA ALA A 90 11.17 9.23 -20.50
C ALA A 90 11.33 10.33 -19.45
N ILE A 91 11.60 9.94 -18.20
CA ILE A 91 11.66 10.84 -17.04
C ILE A 91 13.11 10.92 -16.59
N THR A 92 13.62 12.14 -16.37
CA THR A 92 14.93 12.34 -15.78
C THR A 92 14.78 12.48 -14.28
N LEU A 93 15.43 11.59 -13.52
CA LEU A 93 15.48 11.61 -12.06
C LEU A 93 16.39 12.74 -11.56
N ASN A 94 16.36 13.10 -10.28
CA ASN A 94 17.20 14.20 -9.75
C ASN A 94 18.70 13.93 -9.83
N ASP A 95 19.12 12.67 -9.92
CA ASP A 95 20.51 12.29 -10.10
C ASP A 95 20.95 12.25 -11.57
N GLY A 96 20.07 12.68 -12.48
CA GLY A 96 20.32 12.75 -13.93
C GLY A 96 20.08 11.43 -14.67
N ARG A 97 19.76 10.32 -14.00
CA ARG A 97 19.45 9.05 -14.68
C ARG A 97 18.13 9.13 -15.43
N LEU A 98 18.10 8.54 -16.63
CA LEU A 98 16.91 8.46 -17.46
C LEU A 98 16.12 7.19 -17.19
N LEU A 99 14.87 7.35 -16.76
CA LEU A 99 13.91 6.29 -16.52
C LEU A 99 12.92 6.22 -17.69
N ARG A 100 12.88 5.10 -18.41
CA ARG A 100 11.92 4.86 -19.50
C ARG A 100 10.78 4.00 -18.99
N VAL A 101 9.61 4.61 -18.84
CA VAL A 101 8.42 3.99 -18.26
C VAL A 101 7.67 3.18 -19.31
N GLY A 102 7.33 1.96 -18.95
CA GLY A 102 6.55 1.02 -19.76
C GLY A 102 5.14 0.83 -19.21
N GLU A 103 4.72 -0.42 -19.10
CA GLU A 103 3.37 -0.80 -18.70
C GLU A 103 3.06 -0.45 -17.23
N THR A 104 1.86 0.07 -16.99
CA THR A 104 1.33 0.24 -15.63
C THR A 104 0.80 -1.08 -15.07
N ILE A 105 1.37 -1.49 -13.93
CA ILE A 105 1.05 -2.73 -13.21
C ILE A 105 -0.13 -2.50 -12.26
N PHE A 106 -0.13 -1.35 -11.58
CA PHE A 106 -1.14 -1.02 -10.58
C PHE A 106 -1.43 0.47 -10.58
N GLN A 107 -2.70 0.81 -10.33
CA GLN A 107 -3.15 2.18 -10.16
C GLN A 107 -4.29 2.25 -9.15
N SER A 108 -4.13 3.11 -8.13
CA SER A 108 -5.20 3.42 -7.19
C SER A 108 -6.22 4.37 -7.83
N HIS A 109 -7.51 4.12 -7.60
CA HIS A 109 -8.59 4.88 -8.24
C HIS A 109 -9.14 6.05 -7.40
N GLY A 110 -8.80 6.10 -6.10
CA GLY A 110 -9.22 7.17 -5.21
C GLY A 110 -8.68 8.54 -5.64
N ILE A 111 -9.51 9.58 -5.47
CA ILE A 111 -9.09 10.97 -5.70
C ILE A 111 -8.16 11.41 -4.57
N ILE A 112 -8.71 11.45 -3.35
CA ILE A 112 -7.99 11.78 -2.12
C ILE A 112 -7.21 10.53 -1.66
N GLY A 113 -5.97 10.73 -1.23
CA GLY A 113 -5.11 9.68 -0.73
C GLY A 113 -3.77 9.59 -1.46
N ARG A 114 -3.12 8.43 -1.33
CA ARG A 114 -1.76 8.22 -1.86
C ARG A 114 -1.69 8.23 -3.38
N GLY A 115 -2.78 8.02 -4.11
CA GLY A 115 -2.76 8.06 -5.58
C GLY A 115 -1.73 7.10 -6.20
N THR A 116 -1.37 5.99 -5.53
CA THR A 116 -0.26 5.13 -5.89
C THR A 116 -0.42 4.59 -7.30
N CYS A 117 0.65 4.71 -8.10
CA CYS A 117 0.79 4.06 -9.39
C CYS A 117 2.12 3.32 -9.43
N VAL A 118 2.10 2.11 -9.97
CA VAL A 118 3.27 1.26 -10.12
C VAL A 118 3.38 0.86 -11.59
N SER A 119 4.54 1.06 -12.20
CA SER A 119 4.79 0.68 -13.59
C SER A 119 6.12 -0.05 -13.75
N HIS A 120 6.18 -0.90 -14.76
CA HIS A 120 7.43 -1.37 -15.31
C HIS A 120 8.22 -0.20 -15.90
N ALA A 121 9.53 -0.22 -15.74
CA ALA A 121 10.41 0.72 -16.39
C ALA A 121 11.77 0.09 -16.69
N THR A 122 12.56 0.79 -17.50
CA THR A 122 13.97 0.46 -17.74
C THR A 122 14.83 1.65 -17.39
N MET A 123 15.98 1.38 -16.78
CA MET A 123 16.96 2.39 -16.36
C MET A 123 18.37 1.85 -16.59
N GLU A 124 19.31 2.74 -16.90
CA GLU A 124 20.72 2.38 -16.95
C GLU A 124 21.32 2.43 -15.54
N VAL A 125 21.96 1.34 -15.13
CA VAL A 125 22.67 1.20 -13.85
C VAL A 125 24.03 0.59 -14.16
N GLU A 126 25.10 1.32 -13.86
CA GLU A 126 26.49 0.87 -14.08
C GLU A 126 26.74 0.45 -15.55
N GLY A 127 26.23 1.24 -16.51
CA GLY A 127 26.37 0.96 -17.95
C GLY A 127 25.53 -0.22 -18.47
N LYS A 128 24.67 -0.82 -17.63
CA LYS A 128 23.77 -1.91 -18.02
C LYS A 128 22.33 -1.46 -17.91
N LYS A 129 21.54 -1.77 -18.95
CA LYS A 129 20.09 -1.58 -18.90
C LYS A 129 19.49 -2.62 -17.94
N LYS A 130 18.79 -2.15 -16.90
CA LYS A 130 18.07 -2.98 -15.93
C LYS A 130 16.57 -2.80 -16.07
N ASP A 131 15.84 -3.90 -15.91
CA ASP A 131 14.40 -3.88 -15.70
C ASP A 131 14.12 -3.53 -14.25
N VAL A 132 13.31 -2.50 -14.04
CA VAL A 132 13.02 -1.94 -12.72
C VAL A 132 11.52 -1.71 -12.58
N ILE A 133 11.10 -1.55 -11.32
CA ILE A 133 9.77 -1.09 -10.97
C ILE A 133 9.88 0.34 -10.48
N VAL A 134 8.98 1.18 -10.95
CA VAL A 134 8.84 2.54 -10.45
C VAL A 134 7.47 2.72 -9.84
N LYS A 135 7.46 3.30 -8.64
CA LYS A 135 6.28 3.62 -7.85
C LYS A 135 6.21 5.13 -7.68
N TRP A 136 5.09 5.71 -8.07
CA TRP A 136 4.73 7.09 -7.80
C TRP A 136 3.63 7.10 -6.75
N SER A 137 3.79 7.91 -5.72
CA SER A 137 2.77 8.08 -4.69
C SER A 137 2.78 9.50 -4.14
N TRP A 138 1.65 9.88 -3.53
CA TRP A 138 1.43 11.16 -2.85
C TRP A 138 1.10 10.91 -1.37
N PRO A 139 2.01 10.32 -0.57
CA PRO A 139 1.79 10.17 0.85
C PRO A 139 1.72 11.53 1.56
N ALA A 140 1.19 11.53 2.78
CA ALA A 140 1.25 12.71 3.63
C ALA A 140 2.73 13.08 3.88
N LYS A 141 3.06 14.37 3.80
CA LYS A 141 4.44 14.88 3.96
C LYS A 141 5.05 14.48 5.31
N THR A 142 4.20 14.32 6.33
CA THR A 142 4.58 13.93 7.69
C THR A 142 5.01 12.47 7.82
N ARG A 143 4.80 11.62 6.81
CA ARG A 143 5.22 10.21 6.87
C ARG A 143 6.69 10.05 6.54
N THR A 144 7.38 9.21 7.29
CA THR A 144 8.72 8.71 6.93
C THR A 144 8.68 8.06 5.55
N PRO A 145 9.57 8.43 4.61
CA PRO A 145 9.68 7.77 3.31
C PRO A 145 9.97 6.27 3.44
N GLU A 146 9.31 5.44 2.63
CA GLU A 146 9.54 3.99 2.63
C GLU A 146 11.00 3.63 2.34
N ALA A 147 11.64 4.41 1.47
CA ALA A 147 13.04 4.22 1.12
C ALA A 147 13.99 4.42 2.30
N ASP A 148 13.66 5.35 3.20
CA ASP A 148 14.45 5.59 4.41
C ASP A 148 14.30 4.43 5.39
N LEU A 149 13.09 3.90 5.57
CA LEU A 149 12.84 2.74 6.44
C LEU A 149 13.58 1.49 5.94
N VAL A 150 13.54 1.22 4.64
CA VAL A 150 14.27 0.09 4.03
C VAL A 150 15.77 0.30 4.17
N LYS A 151 16.27 1.53 3.97
CA LYS A 151 17.69 1.87 4.13
C LYS A 151 18.15 1.66 5.58
N ILE A 152 17.40 2.15 6.56
CA ILE A 152 17.68 1.94 8.00
C ILE A 152 17.78 0.45 8.31
N ALA A 153 16.82 -0.35 7.85
CA ALA A 153 16.82 -1.80 8.06
C ALA A 153 18.04 -2.47 7.42
N ALA A 154 18.40 -2.09 6.19
CA ALA A 154 19.53 -2.66 5.47
C ALA A 154 20.89 -2.31 6.09
N GLU A 155 21.07 -1.05 6.52
CA GLU A 155 22.28 -0.60 7.21
C GLU A 155 22.45 -1.30 8.56
N LEU A 156 21.35 -1.42 9.33
CA LEU A 156 21.37 -2.12 10.61
C LEU A 156 21.68 -3.61 10.44
N ALA A 157 21.06 -4.29 9.47
CA ALA A 157 21.34 -5.69 9.18
C ALA A 157 22.81 -5.93 8.79
N SER A 158 23.39 -5.00 8.04
CA SER A 158 24.81 -5.06 7.67
C SER A 158 25.73 -4.86 8.88
N ALA A 159 25.37 -3.93 9.78
CA ALA A 159 26.16 -3.62 10.97
C ALA A 159 26.05 -4.69 12.07
N SER A 160 24.90 -5.35 12.23
CA SER A 160 24.66 -6.38 13.25
C SER A 160 25.16 -7.77 12.85
N GLY A 161 25.58 -7.96 11.59
CA GLY A 161 25.93 -9.28 11.05
C GLY A 161 24.72 -10.11 10.59
N ASP A 162 23.51 -9.53 10.58
CA ASP A 162 22.28 -10.16 10.11
C ASP A 162 22.07 -10.01 8.59
N SER A 163 23.13 -10.23 7.80
CA SER A 163 23.10 -10.00 6.34
C SER A 163 22.04 -10.82 5.60
N TRP A 164 21.56 -11.91 6.20
CA TRP A 164 20.45 -12.72 5.66
C TRP A 164 19.15 -11.92 5.48
N VAL A 165 18.95 -10.84 6.25
CA VAL A 165 17.76 -9.96 6.14
C VAL A 165 17.74 -9.23 4.80
N LEU A 166 18.91 -8.91 4.22
CA LEU A 166 19.02 -8.18 2.95
C LEU A 166 18.39 -8.92 1.77
N ASP A 167 18.36 -10.26 1.82
CA ASP A 167 17.69 -11.08 0.80
C ASP A 167 16.16 -11.01 0.89
N HIS A 168 15.63 -10.55 2.03
CA HIS A 168 14.21 -10.45 2.33
C HIS A 168 13.67 -9.01 2.33
N LEU A 169 14.52 -8.01 2.06
CA LEU A 169 14.17 -6.59 1.89
C LEU A 169 14.25 -6.14 0.42
N PRO A 170 13.37 -5.23 -0.05
CA PRO A 170 13.42 -4.74 -1.42
C PRO A 170 14.70 -3.93 -1.69
N LYS A 171 15.35 -4.12 -2.84
CA LYS A 171 16.47 -3.29 -3.26
C LYS A 171 15.97 -2.04 -3.96
N ILE A 172 16.10 -0.91 -3.28
CA ILE A 172 15.77 0.41 -3.81
C ILE A 172 17.01 0.95 -4.53
N LEU A 173 16.84 1.29 -5.81
CA LEU A 173 17.89 1.79 -6.70
C LEU A 173 17.89 3.33 -6.78
N HIS A 174 16.73 3.94 -6.51
CA HIS A 174 16.53 5.37 -6.45
C HIS A 174 15.33 5.70 -5.58
N ALA A 175 15.41 6.79 -4.84
CA ALA A 175 14.25 7.38 -4.19
C ALA A 175 14.38 8.89 -4.20
N GLU A 176 13.29 9.58 -4.48
CA GLU A 176 13.25 11.03 -4.44
C GLU A 176 11.88 11.55 -3.99
N GLU A 177 11.92 12.70 -3.34
CA GLU A 177 10.75 13.49 -2.98
C GLU A 177 10.73 14.78 -3.81
N ARG A 178 9.53 15.20 -4.18
CA ARG A 178 9.26 16.44 -4.90
C ARG A 178 8.17 17.20 -4.15
N GLU A 179 8.58 18.32 -3.57
CA GLU A 179 7.68 19.25 -2.91
C GLU A 179 6.99 20.16 -3.93
N PHE A 180 5.87 20.74 -3.52
CA PHE A 180 5.21 21.78 -4.28
C PHE A 180 5.89 23.13 -4.04
N ASP A 181 5.86 24.00 -5.05
CA ASP A 181 6.35 25.38 -4.91
C ASP A 181 5.59 26.13 -3.82
N ALA A 182 6.25 27.09 -3.16
CA ALA A 182 5.66 27.87 -2.08
C ALA A 182 4.40 28.64 -2.51
N ASP A 183 4.31 29.00 -3.79
CA ASP A 183 3.16 29.71 -4.33
C ASP A 183 2.10 28.77 -4.93
N SER A 184 2.25 27.44 -4.79
CA SER A 184 1.32 26.46 -5.36
C SER A 184 -0.10 26.53 -4.76
N PRO A 185 -1.14 26.09 -5.49
CA PRO A 185 -2.48 25.95 -4.92
C PRO A 185 -2.49 25.09 -3.65
N GLN A 186 -1.74 24.00 -3.64
CA GLN A 186 -1.65 23.07 -2.51
C GLN A 186 -1.09 23.76 -1.27
N GLN A 187 0.01 24.52 -1.41
CA GLN A 187 0.60 25.26 -0.29
C GLN A 187 -0.39 26.29 0.27
N ARG A 188 -1.03 27.08 -0.60
CA ARG A 188 -2.04 28.07 -0.18
C ARG A 188 -3.26 27.44 0.50
N LEU A 189 -3.74 26.31 -0.01
CA LEU A 189 -4.88 25.60 0.60
C LEU A 189 -4.48 24.96 1.93
N SER A 190 -3.24 24.47 2.06
CA SER A 190 -2.73 23.95 3.32
C SER A 190 -2.69 25.03 4.42
N GLU A 191 -2.30 26.25 4.06
CA GLU A 191 -2.29 27.40 4.97
C GLU A 191 -3.71 27.86 5.32
N HIS A 192 -4.61 27.85 4.34
CA HIS A 192 -6.00 28.30 4.52
C HIS A 192 -6.83 27.35 5.39
N PHE A 193 -6.73 26.05 5.16
CA PHE A 193 -7.53 25.03 5.85
C PHE A 193 -6.82 24.41 7.07
N GLY A 194 -5.52 24.66 7.25
CA GLY A 194 -4.76 24.17 8.41
C GLY A 194 -4.88 22.66 8.60
N GLU A 195 -5.34 22.23 9.77
CA GLU A 195 -5.46 20.81 10.13
C GLU A 195 -6.45 20.02 9.27
N ASP A 196 -7.36 20.69 8.55
CA ASP A 196 -8.30 20.06 7.63
C ASP A 196 -7.70 19.75 6.26
N TYR A 197 -6.48 20.20 6.00
CA TYR A 197 -5.73 19.88 4.79
C TYR A 197 -4.49 19.05 5.12
N GLU A 198 -4.51 17.78 4.72
CA GLU A 198 -3.35 16.90 4.86
C GLU A 198 -2.38 17.13 3.69
N LEU A 199 -1.33 17.92 3.89
CA LEU A 199 -0.33 18.19 2.85
C LEU A 199 0.35 16.89 2.39
N ARG A 200 0.37 16.67 1.08
CA ARG A 200 0.96 15.50 0.41
C ARG A 200 2.07 15.94 -0.53
N VAL A 201 3.05 15.08 -0.76
CA VAL A 201 4.22 15.33 -1.62
C VAL A 201 4.39 14.18 -2.59
N LEU A 202 4.91 14.44 -3.79
CA LEU A 202 5.19 13.36 -4.73
C LEU A 202 6.46 12.62 -4.29
N ARG A 203 6.37 11.31 -4.11
CA ARG A 203 7.50 10.41 -3.95
C ARG A 203 7.63 9.49 -5.14
N ILE A 204 8.86 9.34 -5.62
CA ILE A 204 9.21 8.43 -6.71
C ILE A 204 10.24 7.44 -6.18
N VAL A 205 9.89 6.16 -6.17
CA VAL A 205 10.77 5.06 -5.74
C VAL A 205 11.01 4.16 -6.94
N VAL A 206 12.28 3.94 -7.28
CA VAL A 206 12.72 2.97 -8.29
C VAL A 206 13.38 1.81 -7.57
N GLN A 207 12.88 0.61 -7.78
CA GLN A 207 13.35 -0.60 -7.13
C GLN A 207 13.58 -1.74 -8.13
N GLU A 208 14.25 -2.79 -7.67
CA GLU A 208 14.35 -4.03 -8.44
C GLU A 208 12.98 -4.63 -8.76
N ARG A 209 12.93 -5.43 -9.82
CA ARG A 209 11.74 -6.23 -10.12
C ARG A 209 11.61 -7.38 -9.13
N LEU A 210 10.47 -7.42 -8.46
CA LEU A 210 10.02 -8.51 -7.62
C LEU A 210 8.77 -9.16 -8.24
N TYR A 211 8.47 -10.38 -7.81
CA TYR A 211 7.38 -11.18 -8.33
C TYR A 211 6.39 -11.52 -7.21
N PRO A 212 5.07 -11.51 -7.46
CA PRO A 212 4.07 -11.82 -6.44
C PRO A 212 4.24 -13.23 -5.86
N ILE A 213 4.11 -13.39 -4.53
CA ILE A 213 4.23 -14.71 -3.89
C ILE A 213 3.23 -15.75 -4.43
N THR A 214 2.12 -15.29 -5.03
CA THR A 214 1.09 -16.13 -5.65
C THR A 214 1.55 -16.87 -6.90
N GLU A 215 2.68 -16.50 -7.51
CA GLU A 215 3.24 -17.23 -8.66
C GLU A 215 4.02 -18.48 -8.23
N LEU A 216 4.38 -18.62 -6.95
CA LEU A 216 5.03 -19.83 -6.44
C LEU A 216 4.05 -20.99 -6.47
N THR A 217 4.34 -21.99 -7.29
CA THR A 217 3.36 -23.06 -7.59
C THR A 217 3.55 -24.33 -6.76
N THR A 218 4.70 -24.45 -6.07
CA THR A 218 5.01 -25.62 -5.24
C THR A 218 4.99 -25.30 -3.76
N ALA A 219 4.61 -26.28 -2.95
CA ALA A 219 4.57 -26.13 -1.50
C ALA A 219 5.93 -25.80 -0.85
N PRO A 220 7.07 -26.42 -1.25
CA PRO A 220 8.37 -26.08 -0.68
C PRO A 220 8.81 -24.63 -0.96
N GLU A 221 8.60 -24.14 -2.18
CA GLU A 221 8.98 -22.78 -2.57
C GLU A 221 8.19 -21.74 -1.78
N LEU A 222 6.86 -21.90 -1.73
CA LEU A 222 5.97 -21.04 -0.94
C LEU A 222 6.32 -21.07 0.54
N SER A 223 6.65 -22.25 1.08
CA SER A 223 7.04 -22.40 2.49
C SER A 223 8.31 -21.64 2.81
N LYS A 224 9.33 -21.76 1.97
CA LYS A 224 10.62 -21.07 2.14
C LYS A 224 10.46 -19.56 2.04
N ALA A 225 9.71 -19.09 1.04
CA ALA A 225 9.44 -17.67 0.85
C ALA A 225 8.65 -17.08 2.03
N PHE A 226 7.54 -17.70 2.42
CA PHE A 226 6.69 -17.23 3.51
C PHE A 226 7.42 -17.23 4.86
N HIS A 227 8.20 -18.27 5.15
CA HIS A 227 9.01 -18.32 6.37
C HIS A 227 10.08 -17.24 6.39
N GLY A 228 10.76 -16.98 5.26
CA GLY A 228 11.73 -15.89 5.13
C GLY A 228 11.11 -14.52 5.38
N ILE A 229 9.92 -14.27 4.84
CA ILE A 229 9.14 -13.04 5.11
C ILE A 229 8.81 -12.92 6.60
N PHE A 230 8.30 -13.98 7.22
CA PHE A 230 7.99 -13.97 8.65
C PHE A 230 9.24 -13.64 9.49
N LYS A 231 10.37 -14.28 9.21
CA LYS A 231 11.63 -14.01 9.90
C LYS A 231 12.08 -12.57 9.71
N CYS A 232 12.02 -12.05 8.48
CA CYS A 232 12.36 -10.67 8.17
C CYS A 232 11.45 -9.71 8.95
N TYR A 233 10.13 -9.96 8.99
CA TYR A 233 9.20 -9.13 9.73
C TYR A 233 9.46 -9.16 11.25
N ARG A 234 9.74 -10.35 11.81
CA ARG A 234 10.15 -10.49 13.22
C ARG A 234 11.39 -9.65 13.53
N TRP A 235 12.43 -9.76 12.70
CA TRP A 235 13.66 -8.98 12.86
C TRP A 235 13.42 -7.48 12.73
N LEU A 236 12.61 -7.05 11.74
CA LEU A 236 12.22 -5.65 11.56
C LEU A 236 11.56 -5.10 12.83
N PHE A 237 10.64 -5.85 13.43
CA PHE A 237 9.95 -5.43 14.63
C PHE A 237 10.85 -5.43 15.88
N GLU A 238 11.49 -6.57 16.18
CA GLU A 238 12.24 -6.78 17.42
C GLU A 238 13.59 -6.07 17.43
N THR A 239 14.26 -5.97 16.27
CA THR A 239 15.63 -5.44 16.16
C THR A 239 15.68 -4.05 15.54
N ALA A 240 14.97 -3.82 14.43
CA ALA A 240 14.97 -2.52 13.75
C ALA A 240 13.93 -1.54 14.32
N GLY A 241 13.00 -2.00 15.16
CA GLY A 241 11.91 -1.17 15.67
C GLY A 241 10.95 -0.68 14.58
N ILE A 242 10.81 -1.43 13.49
CA ILE A 242 9.94 -1.11 12.34
C ILE A 242 8.71 -2.01 12.36
N MET A 243 7.52 -1.41 12.43
CA MET A 243 6.23 -2.12 12.27
C MET A 243 5.65 -1.85 10.89
N HIS A 244 5.23 -2.90 10.16
CA HIS A 244 4.86 -2.80 8.75
C HIS A 244 3.44 -2.21 8.54
N ARG A 245 2.46 -2.67 9.32
CA ARG A 245 1.04 -2.23 9.33
C ARG A 245 0.22 -2.44 8.05
N ASP A 246 0.83 -2.87 6.95
CA ASP A 246 0.12 -3.19 5.70
C ASP A 246 0.54 -4.55 5.12
N ILE A 247 0.57 -5.59 5.95
CA ILE A 247 0.76 -6.95 5.45
C ILE A 247 -0.44 -7.32 4.56
N SER A 248 -0.16 -7.59 3.28
CA SER A 248 -1.17 -7.95 2.29
C SER A 248 -0.57 -8.90 1.27
N ARG A 249 -1.43 -9.60 0.51
CA ARG A 249 -0.98 -10.50 -0.57
C ARG A 249 -0.11 -9.76 -1.60
N ASN A 250 -0.40 -8.49 -1.88
CA ASN A 250 0.33 -7.69 -2.86
C ASN A 250 1.67 -7.16 -2.31
N ASN A 251 1.94 -7.34 -1.01
CA ASN A 251 3.18 -6.89 -0.36
C ASN A 251 4.11 -8.07 -0.03
N LEU A 252 3.60 -9.31 -0.13
CA LEU A 252 4.41 -10.51 -0.08
C LEU A 252 4.87 -10.88 -1.48
N MET A 253 6.17 -10.76 -1.69
CA MET A 253 6.82 -10.94 -2.98
C MET A 253 7.90 -12.03 -2.90
N TYR A 254 8.51 -12.39 -4.01
CA TYR A 254 9.71 -13.19 -4.06
C TYR A 254 10.70 -12.67 -5.10
N ARG A 255 11.95 -13.12 -4.94
CA ARG A 255 13.01 -13.04 -5.94
C ARG A 255 13.73 -14.37 -6.05
N MET A 256 14.47 -14.54 -7.13
CA MET A 256 15.39 -15.67 -7.31
C MET A 256 16.83 -15.15 -7.36
N ILE A 257 17.69 -15.75 -6.53
CA ILE A 257 19.13 -15.50 -6.53
C ILE A 257 19.81 -16.87 -6.64
N ASP A 258 20.61 -17.08 -7.68
CA ASP A 258 21.35 -18.33 -7.92
C ASP A 258 20.48 -19.60 -7.82
N GLY A 259 19.27 -19.53 -8.39
CA GLY A 259 18.29 -20.63 -8.38
C GLY A 259 17.57 -20.86 -7.05
N LYS A 260 17.79 -20.01 -6.04
CA LYS A 260 17.11 -20.06 -4.74
C LYS A 260 16.04 -18.99 -4.63
N PHE A 261 14.88 -19.37 -4.10
CA PHE A 261 13.77 -18.46 -3.83
C PHE A 261 13.93 -17.79 -2.47
N TYR A 262 13.77 -16.46 -2.47
CA TYR A 262 13.72 -15.64 -1.27
C TYR A 262 12.41 -14.87 -1.25
N GLY A 263 11.63 -15.03 -0.18
CA GLY A 263 10.46 -14.20 0.04
C GLY A 263 10.88 -12.79 0.44
N VAL A 264 10.18 -11.78 -0.04
CA VAL A 264 10.51 -10.37 0.21
C VAL A 264 9.28 -9.68 0.75
N LEU A 265 9.43 -8.99 1.88
CA LEU A 265 8.40 -8.10 2.39
C LEU A 265 8.57 -6.74 1.72
N ASN A 266 7.59 -6.30 0.94
CA ASN A 266 7.63 -5.10 0.11
C ASN A 266 6.60 -4.05 0.59
N ASP A 267 6.78 -2.80 0.16
CA ASP A 267 5.89 -1.66 0.42
C ASP A 267 5.82 -1.21 1.88
N PHE A 268 6.73 -0.30 2.26
CA PHE A 268 6.85 0.24 3.62
C PHE A 268 6.15 1.61 3.76
N ASP A 269 5.28 2.01 2.82
CA ASP A 269 4.60 3.32 2.84
C ASP A 269 3.73 3.56 4.09
N LEU A 270 3.25 2.49 4.70
CA LEU A 270 2.44 2.53 5.92
C LEU A 270 3.23 2.12 7.15
N ALA A 271 4.50 1.75 7.03
CA ALA A 271 5.32 1.34 8.16
C ALA A 271 5.66 2.52 9.07
N VAL A 272 6.03 2.22 10.31
CA VAL A 272 6.40 3.22 11.33
C VAL A 272 7.60 2.75 12.15
N LEU A 273 8.39 3.71 12.64
CA LEU A 273 9.44 3.48 13.64
C LEU A 273 8.85 3.62 15.04
N LEU A 274 9.03 2.61 15.89
CA LEU A 274 8.40 2.54 17.22
C LEU A 274 9.03 3.48 18.26
N ASN A 275 10.28 3.93 18.01
CA ASN A 275 11.03 4.78 18.93
C ASN A 275 10.88 6.28 18.66
N GLU A 276 10.10 6.68 17.65
CA GLU A 276 9.77 8.08 17.43
C GLU A 276 8.67 8.50 18.41
N LYS A 277 8.96 9.48 19.27
CA LYS A 277 8.04 10.02 20.27
C LYS A 277 6.72 10.42 19.60
N GLU A 278 5.72 9.58 19.81
CA GLU A 278 4.40 9.62 19.19
C GLU A 278 4.42 9.62 17.65
N PRO A 279 4.12 8.48 16.98
CA PRO A 279 3.70 8.53 15.60
C PRO A 279 2.34 9.27 15.57
N ARG A 280 2.39 10.61 15.48
CA ARG A 280 1.21 11.46 15.24
C ARG A 280 0.43 10.79 14.13
N SER A 281 -0.78 10.33 14.45
CA SER A 281 -1.72 9.64 13.57
C SER A 281 -1.42 9.90 12.10
N THR A 282 -0.60 9.04 11.47
CA THR A 282 0.08 9.39 10.20
C THR A 282 -0.87 9.40 8.99
N SER A 283 -2.17 9.19 9.21
CA SER A 283 -3.24 9.84 8.45
C SER A 283 -4.56 9.81 9.23
N LYS A 284 -5.52 10.69 8.89
CA LYS A 284 -6.92 10.59 9.35
C LYS A 284 -7.65 9.32 8.83
N GLN A 285 -7.03 8.57 7.92
CA GLN A 285 -7.60 7.39 7.26
C GLN A 285 -7.15 6.08 7.91
N ARG A 286 -8.03 5.07 7.90
CA ARG A 286 -7.71 3.68 8.26
C ARG A 286 -6.56 3.17 7.38
N THR A 287 -5.51 2.64 7.99
CA THR A 287 -4.34 2.09 7.30
C THR A 287 -4.48 0.58 7.09
N GLY A 288 -4.01 0.07 5.96
CA GLY A 288 -3.98 -1.35 5.63
C GLY A 288 -4.87 -1.73 4.43
N THR A 289 -4.70 -2.96 3.95
CA THR A 289 -5.50 -3.54 2.87
C THR A 289 -6.67 -4.34 3.47
N GLU A 290 -7.91 -3.85 3.34
CA GLU A 290 -9.08 -4.34 4.09
C GLU A 290 -9.22 -5.87 4.10
N PRO A 291 -9.11 -6.60 2.96
CA PRO A 291 -9.20 -8.06 2.89
C PRO A 291 -8.15 -8.84 3.68
N TYR A 292 -7.16 -8.20 4.28
CA TYR A 292 -6.13 -8.83 5.12
C TYR A 292 -6.00 -8.20 6.51
N MET A 293 -6.77 -7.15 6.82
CA MET A 293 -6.74 -6.53 8.14
C MET A 293 -7.17 -7.49 9.24
N ALA A 294 -6.50 -7.39 10.39
CA ALA A 294 -6.91 -8.04 11.63
C ALA A 294 -8.34 -7.66 12.03
N MET A 295 -9.06 -8.59 12.67
CA MET A 295 -10.46 -8.39 13.04
C MET A 295 -10.66 -7.12 13.89
N ASP A 296 -9.73 -6.80 14.80
CA ASP A 296 -9.81 -5.62 15.67
C ASP A 296 -9.65 -4.28 14.95
N LEU A 297 -9.07 -4.25 13.75
CA LEU A 297 -8.95 -3.03 12.93
C LEU A 297 -10.24 -2.76 12.12
N LEU A 298 -11.08 -3.78 11.94
CA LEU A 298 -12.35 -3.69 11.24
C LEU A 298 -13.45 -3.16 12.18
N VAL A 299 -13.40 -1.88 12.51
CA VAL A 299 -14.38 -1.19 13.38
C VAL A 299 -14.95 0.05 12.71
N THR A 300 -16.18 0.43 13.06
CA THR A 300 -16.73 1.74 12.67
C THR A 300 -16.05 2.84 13.49
N GLY A 301 -15.55 3.89 12.82
CA GLY A 301 -14.81 4.98 13.48
C GLY A 301 -13.30 4.77 13.54
N ARG A 302 -12.66 5.31 14.59
CA ARG A 302 -11.19 5.29 14.73
C ARG A 302 -10.72 3.90 15.18
N PRO A 303 -9.85 3.22 14.42
CA PRO A 303 -9.30 1.93 14.83
C PRO A 303 -8.39 2.09 16.06
N PRO A 304 -8.19 1.01 16.84
CA PRO A 304 -7.23 1.02 17.95
C PRO A 304 -5.79 1.22 17.44
N PRO A 305 -4.84 1.57 18.32
CA PRO A 305 -3.42 1.57 17.98
C PRO A 305 -3.01 0.22 17.38
N HIS A 306 -2.18 0.27 16.33
CA HIS A 306 -1.76 -0.94 15.62
C HIS A 306 -0.78 -1.73 16.50
N LEU A 307 -1.06 -3.02 16.68
CA LEU A 307 -0.24 -3.96 17.45
C LEU A 307 0.47 -4.91 16.48
N TYR A 308 1.68 -5.38 16.80
CA TYR A 308 2.42 -6.29 15.91
C TYR A 308 1.67 -7.59 15.63
N ARG A 309 0.82 -8.05 16.57
CA ARG A 309 -0.04 -9.22 16.37
C ARG A 309 -1.06 -9.03 15.25
N PHE A 310 -1.42 -7.80 14.89
CA PHE A 310 -2.29 -7.55 13.76
C PHE A 310 -1.59 -7.91 12.45
N ASP A 311 -0.29 -7.61 12.34
CA ASP A 311 0.51 -8.03 11.18
C ASP A 311 0.69 -9.56 11.16
N LEU A 312 0.78 -10.24 12.32
CA LEU A 312 0.76 -11.71 12.39
C LEU A 312 -0.60 -12.30 11.96
N GLU A 313 -1.70 -11.68 12.34
CA GLU A 313 -3.06 -12.06 11.90
C GLU A 313 -3.23 -11.87 10.40
N SER A 314 -2.70 -10.76 9.85
CA SER A 314 -2.63 -10.52 8.42
C SER A 314 -1.77 -11.54 7.69
N LEU A 315 -0.60 -11.93 8.21
CA LEU A 315 0.23 -13.01 7.65
C LEU A 315 -0.55 -14.33 7.59
N PHE A 316 -1.31 -14.66 8.63
CA PHE A 316 -2.19 -15.84 8.64
C PHE A 316 -3.27 -15.74 7.55
N TYR A 317 -3.95 -14.59 7.42
CA TYR A 317 -4.96 -14.40 6.38
C TYR A 317 -4.38 -14.48 4.98
N VAL A 318 -3.18 -13.94 4.75
CA VAL A 318 -2.52 -14.01 3.43
C VAL A 318 -2.16 -15.46 3.08
N ILE A 319 -1.53 -16.22 3.99
CA ILE A 319 -1.17 -17.61 3.65
C ILE A 319 -2.41 -18.48 3.43
N ALA A 320 -3.46 -18.33 4.25
CA ALA A 320 -4.73 -19.00 4.03
C ALA A 320 -5.37 -18.61 2.69
N TYR A 321 -5.35 -17.32 2.34
CA TYR A 321 -5.86 -16.82 1.07
C TYR A 321 -5.13 -17.44 -0.13
N VAL A 322 -3.79 -17.47 -0.10
CA VAL A 322 -2.95 -18.00 -1.19
C VAL A 322 -3.21 -19.49 -1.38
N VAL A 323 -3.10 -20.30 -0.33
CA VAL A 323 -3.14 -21.76 -0.46
C VAL A 323 -4.54 -22.31 -0.78
N CYS A 324 -5.61 -21.56 -0.50
CA CYS A 324 -6.98 -22.00 -0.79
C CYS A 324 -7.55 -21.43 -2.09
N GLN A 325 -6.91 -20.43 -2.71
CA GLN A 325 -7.44 -19.80 -3.93
C GLN A 325 -6.55 -19.91 -5.15
N TYR A 326 -5.29 -20.33 -5.00
CA TYR A 326 -4.37 -20.45 -6.13
C TYR A 326 -4.01 -21.91 -6.39
N ASN A 327 -3.95 -22.28 -7.66
CA ASN A 327 -3.43 -23.56 -8.13
C ASN A 327 -2.62 -23.31 -9.40
N ASN A 328 -1.41 -23.87 -9.51
CA ASN A 328 -0.51 -23.64 -10.64
C ASN A 328 -0.33 -22.14 -10.99
N GLY A 329 -0.18 -21.29 -9.97
CA GLY A 329 0.07 -19.85 -10.13
C GLY A 329 -1.15 -19.04 -10.61
N LYS A 330 -2.33 -19.68 -10.72
CA LYS A 330 -3.57 -19.04 -11.16
C LYS A 330 -4.64 -19.16 -10.09
N LYS A 331 -5.52 -18.17 -10.03
CA LYS A 331 -6.71 -18.25 -9.17
C LYS A 331 -7.61 -19.38 -9.66
N ILE A 332 -8.13 -20.20 -8.75
CA ILE A 332 -9.06 -21.30 -9.08
C ILE A 332 -10.45 -20.77 -9.45
N ASP A 333 -11.25 -21.61 -10.10
CA ASP A 333 -12.66 -21.34 -10.32
C ASP A 333 -13.41 -21.34 -8.98
N ASN A 334 -14.29 -20.34 -8.77
CA ASN A 334 -15.06 -20.12 -7.54
C ASN A 334 -14.19 -20.10 -6.26
N PRO A 335 -13.26 -19.13 -6.14
CA PRO A 335 -12.28 -19.16 -5.09
C PRO A 335 -12.92 -18.77 -3.74
N PRO A 336 -12.70 -19.53 -2.65
CA PRO A 336 -13.53 -19.46 -1.43
C PRO A 336 -13.51 -18.14 -0.67
N PHE A 337 -12.49 -17.30 -0.89
CA PHE A 337 -12.34 -16.01 -0.20
C PHE A 337 -12.44 -14.82 -1.14
N ASP A 338 -12.90 -15.02 -2.38
CA ASP A 338 -13.16 -13.94 -3.35
C ASP A 338 -14.03 -12.82 -2.79
N PRO A 339 -15.12 -13.13 -2.05
CA PRO A 339 -15.99 -12.08 -1.52
C PRO A 339 -15.25 -11.08 -0.62
N TRP A 340 -14.14 -11.48 0.02
CA TRP A 340 -13.40 -10.61 0.95
C TRP A 340 -12.92 -9.33 0.27
N ASP A 341 -12.66 -9.35 -1.03
CA ASP A 341 -12.18 -8.21 -1.81
C ASP A 341 -13.27 -7.14 -2.06
N HIS A 342 -14.53 -7.44 -1.75
CA HIS A 342 -15.69 -6.60 -2.07
C HIS A 342 -16.58 -6.27 -0.85
N LEU A 343 -16.27 -6.83 0.32
CA LEU A 343 -17.05 -6.60 1.54
C LEU A 343 -16.67 -5.28 2.20
N GLY A 344 -17.68 -4.52 2.65
CA GLY A 344 -17.47 -3.40 3.56
C GLY A 344 -17.02 -3.85 4.94
N THR A 345 -16.48 -2.90 5.72
CA THR A 345 -15.83 -3.16 7.03
C THR A 345 -16.63 -4.05 7.98
N GLY A 346 -17.92 -3.75 8.18
CA GLY A 346 -18.75 -4.50 9.13
C GLY A 346 -18.96 -5.95 8.72
N ALA A 347 -19.26 -6.18 7.43
CA ALA A 347 -19.42 -7.52 6.88
C ALA A 347 -18.10 -8.30 6.92
N LEU A 348 -16.98 -7.65 6.60
CA LEU A 348 -15.68 -8.29 6.66
C LEU A 348 -15.31 -8.71 8.09
N ARG A 349 -15.64 -7.88 9.10
CA ARG A 349 -15.46 -8.24 10.52
C ARG A 349 -16.23 -9.52 10.88
N ALA A 350 -17.49 -9.64 10.45
CA ALA A 350 -18.30 -10.82 10.71
C ALA A 350 -17.68 -12.07 10.08
N VAL A 351 -17.24 -11.96 8.82
CA VAL A 351 -16.54 -13.04 8.11
C VAL A 351 -15.24 -13.44 8.81
N ARG A 352 -14.51 -12.52 9.46
CA ARG A 352 -13.33 -12.87 10.29
C ARG A 352 -13.71 -13.70 11.51
N ALA A 353 -14.77 -13.32 12.21
CA ALA A 353 -15.23 -14.07 13.36
C ALA A 353 -15.62 -15.51 12.95
N GLU A 354 -16.36 -15.66 11.85
CA GLU A 354 -16.72 -16.98 11.30
C GLU A 354 -15.50 -17.78 10.85
N PHE A 355 -14.56 -17.15 10.14
CA PHE A 355 -13.32 -17.79 9.69
C PHE A 355 -12.49 -18.34 10.86
N LEU A 356 -12.45 -17.63 11.98
CA LEU A 356 -11.74 -18.07 13.18
C LEU A 356 -12.51 -19.14 13.97
N ALA A 357 -13.84 -19.07 13.98
CA ALA A 357 -14.69 -19.99 14.72
C ALA A 357 -14.86 -21.36 14.04
N ASN A 358 -14.90 -21.39 12.70
CA ASN A 358 -15.34 -22.54 11.93
C ASN A 358 -14.21 -23.23 11.16
N VAL A 359 -14.50 -24.44 10.63
CA VAL A 359 -13.65 -25.13 9.65
C VAL A 359 -13.49 -24.26 8.41
N ILE A 360 -12.25 -23.89 8.08
CA ILE A 360 -11.98 -23.09 6.90
C ILE A 360 -11.85 -23.99 5.66
N PRO A 361 -12.12 -23.47 4.46
CA PRO A 361 -11.86 -24.16 3.19
C PRO A 361 -10.48 -24.79 3.14
N GLY A 362 -10.39 -26.01 2.61
CA GLY A 362 -9.13 -26.73 2.47
C GLY A 362 -8.21 -26.09 1.42
N PRO A 363 -6.87 -26.30 1.51
CA PRO A 363 -5.96 -25.87 0.47
C PRO A 363 -6.23 -26.55 -0.89
N THR A 364 -5.78 -25.93 -1.97
CA THR A 364 -5.80 -26.50 -3.33
C THR A 364 -4.82 -27.67 -3.45
N SER A 365 -4.88 -28.40 -4.58
CA SER A 365 -4.08 -29.61 -4.81
C SER A 365 -2.57 -29.40 -4.62
N ASN A 366 -2.03 -28.26 -5.07
CA ASN A 366 -0.60 -27.96 -4.94
C ASN A 366 -0.16 -27.67 -3.49
N PHE A 367 -1.11 -27.35 -2.61
CA PHE A 367 -0.84 -26.87 -1.26
C PHE A 367 -1.53 -27.70 -0.17
N LEU A 368 -1.97 -28.93 -0.46
CA LEU A 368 -2.61 -29.81 0.54
C LEU A 368 -1.80 -29.97 1.82
N SER A 369 -0.48 -29.92 1.73
CA SER A 369 0.45 -30.01 2.85
C SER A 369 0.38 -28.81 3.83
N PHE A 370 -0.25 -27.69 3.45
CA PHE A 370 -0.50 -26.54 4.33
C PHE A 370 -1.73 -26.71 5.24
N LYS A 371 -2.49 -27.80 5.11
CA LYS A 371 -3.72 -28.01 5.88
C LYS A 371 -3.49 -27.88 7.39
N ASN A 372 -2.44 -28.51 7.91
CA ASN A 372 -2.13 -28.49 9.34
C ASN A 372 -1.67 -27.10 9.82
N LEU A 373 -0.93 -26.37 8.99
CA LEU A 373 -0.53 -25.00 9.27
C LEU A 373 -1.76 -24.10 9.48
N ASN A 374 -2.69 -24.13 8.53
CA ASN A 374 -3.90 -23.32 8.59
C ASN A 374 -4.73 -23.61 9.84
N VAL A 375 -4.85 -24.89 10.22
CA VAL A 375 -5.55 -25.30 11.45
C VAL A 375 -4.82 -24.79 12.70
N ALA A 376 -3.50 -24.93 12.76
CA ALA A 376 -2.70 -24.52 13.91
C ALA A 376 -2.73 -23.00 14.13
N LEU A 377 -2.57 -22.21 13.05
CA LEU A 377 -2.66 -20.75 13.09
C LEU A 377 -4.08 -20.31 13.49
N ARG A 378 -5.13 -20.87 12.88
CA ARG A 378 -6.52 -20.54 13.25
C ARG A 378 -6.77 -20.76 14.75
N ARG A 379 -6.28 -21.88 15.31
CA ARG A 379 -6.50 -22.25 16.72
C ARG A 379 -5.86 -21.27 17.70
N ILE A 380 -4.69 -20.70 17.42
CA ILE A 380 -4.09 -19.73 18.35
C ILE A 380 -4.88 -18.42 18.37
N PHE A 381 -5.36 -17.95 17.21
CA PHE A 381 -6.21 -16.76 17.15
C PHE A 381 -7.58 -17.02 17.75
N GLN A 382 -8.22 -18.16 17.45
CA GLN A 382 -9.50 -18.55 18.02
C GLN A 382 -9.44 -18.57 19.56
N ARG A 383 -8.44 -19.24 20.15
CA ARG A 383 -8.24 -19.27 21.60
C ARG A 383 -8.01 -17.87 22.16
N GLY A 384 -7.09 -17.10 21.56
CA GLY A 384 -6.78 -15.75 22.03
C GLY A 384 -7.98 -14.80 22.02
N TYR A 385 -8.84 -14.88 20.99
CA TYR A 385 -10.06 -14.09 20.95
C TYR A 385 -11.12 -14.56 21.95
N ASN A 386 -11.26 -15.86 22.18
CA ASN A 386 -12.17 -16.41 23.20
C ASN A 386 -11.71 -16.04 24.63
N ASP A 387 -10.42 -16.20 24.93
CA ASP A 387 -9.85 -15.85 26.23
C ASP A 387 -10.06 -14.35 26.53
N ARG A 388 -9.98 -13.49 25.50
CA ARG A 388 -10.30 -12.06 25.64
C ARG A 388 -11.76 -11.81 25.98
N VAL A 389 -12.69 -12.59 25.43
CA VAL A 389 -14.12 -12.46 25.76
C VAL A 389 -14.34 -12.85 27.21
N ASN A 390 -13.80 -13.99 27.64
CA ASN A 390 -13.90 -14.45 29.04
C ASN A 390 -13.31 -13.42 30.01
N ALA A 391 -12.10 -12.91 29.73
CA ALA A 391 -11.46 -11.89 30.56
C ALA A 391 -12.34 -10.62 30.68
N LYS A 392 -13.05 -10.22 29.63
CA LYS A 392 -13.99 -9.09 29.70
C LYS A 392 -15.22 -9.38 30.55
N GLU A 393 -15.77 -10.59 30.45
CA GLU A 393 -16.91 -11.03 31.26
C GLU A 393 -16.55 -11.14 32.74
N GLU A 394 -15.32 -11.54 33.05
CA GLU A 394 -14.75 -11.64 34.40
C GLU A 394 -14.24 -10.30 34.95
N GLY A 395 -14.16 -9.25 34.12
CA GLY A 395 -13.62 -7.95 34.50
C GLY A 395 -12.09 -7.94 34.69
N ASP A 396 -11.36 -8.88 34.09
CA ASP A 396 -9.91 -8.95 34.14
C ASP A 396 -9.23 -7.86 33.30
N LEU A 397 -8.77 -6.82 34.00
CA LEU A 397 -8.02 -5.71 33.41
C LEU A 397 -6.56 -6.05 33.07
N SER A 398 -6.06 -7.21 33.51
CA SER A 398 -4.67 -7.66 33.27
C SER A 398 -4.47 -8.36 31.93
N PHE A 399 -5.55 -8.63 31.19
CA PHE A 399 -5.48 -9.31 29.90
C PHE A 399 -4.58 -8.58 28.90
N CYS A 400 -3.49 -9.26 28.48
CA CYS A 400 -2.55 -8.69 27.51
C CYS A 400 -3.15 -8.69 26.10
N ASN A 401 -3.71 -7.55 25.68
CA ASN A 401 -4.23 -7.38 24.32
C ASN A 401 -3.14 -7.42 23.25
N THR A 402 -1.87 -7.18 23.58
CA THR A 402 -0.76 -7.27 22.62
C THR A 402 -0.51 -8.70 22.14
N THR A 403 -0.70 -9.69 23.02
CA THR A 403 -0.45 -11.11 22.73
C THR A 403 -1.72 -11.97 22.73
N LEU A 404 -2.91 -11.34 22.84
CA LEU A 404 -4.19 -12.03 23.08
C LEU A 404 -4.10 -13.04 24.24
N GLY A 405 -3.67 -12.58 25.41
CA GLY A 405 -3.53 -13.43 26.59
C GLY A 405 -2.41 -14.46 26.43
N ASN A 406 -1.30 -14.05 25.83
CA ASN A 406 -0.16 -14.90 25.47
C ASN A 406 -0.48 -15.99 24.43
N ASN A 407 -1.63 -15.97 23.75
CA ASN A 407 -1.91 -16.96 22.72
C ASN A 407 -1.15 -16.71 21.41
N VAL A 408 -0.81 -15.46 21.12
CA VAL A 408 -0.20 -15.03 19.84
C VAL A 408 1.01 -14.14 20.10
N ASP A 409 2.20 -14.69 19.84
CA ASP A 409 3.48 -14.00 19.85
C ASP A 409 4.39 -14.57 18.75
N PHE A 410 5.56 -13.95 18.53
CA PHE A 410 6.49 -14.41 17.49
C PHE A 410 6.96 -15.84 17.71
N ASP A 411 7.25 -16.25 18.95
CA ASP A 411 7.79 -17.57 19.26
C ASP A 411 6.78 -18.70 18.99
N LYS A 412 5.52 -18.50 19.41
CA LYS A 412 4.42 -19.43 19.14
C LYS A 412 4.11 -19.50 17.65
N PHE A 413 4.10 -18.36 16.98
CA PHE A 413 3.88 -18.31 15.53
C PHE A 413 4.99 -19.06 14.78
N GLU A 414 6.26 -18.78 15.11
CA GLU A 414 7.42 -19.45 14.51
C GLU A 414 7.43 -20.95 14.77
N THR A 415 7.09 -21.37 15.99
CA THR A 415 6.98 -22.80 16.35
C THR A 415 5.92 -23.50 15.49
N ILE A 416 4.77 -22.86 15.27
CA ILE A 416 3.75 -23.37 14.36
C ILE A 416 4.27 -23.45 12.92
N LEU A 417 4.98 -22.42 12.44
CA LEU A 417 5.58 -22.45 11.11
C LEU A 417 6.55 -23.62 10.96
N LYS A 418 7.51 -23.78 11.88
CA LYS A 418 8.53 -24.84 11.84
C LYS A 418 7.93 -26.24 11.83
N ASN A 419 6.86 -26.45 12.59
CA ASN A 419 6.23 -27.77 12.73
C ASN A 419 5.29 -28.13 11.57
N ASN A 420 4.81 -27.16 10.80
CA ASN A 420 3.73 -27.37 9.83
C ASN A 420 4.05 -26.93 8.41
N LEU A 421 5.12 -26.15 8.19
CA LEU A 421 5.53 -25.77 6.84
C LEU A 421 6.16 -26.96 6.10
N PRO A 422 5.68 -27.27 4.88
CA PRO A 422 6.26 -28.29 4.02
C PRO A 422 7.76 -28.06 3.76
N SER A 423 8.56 -29.08 4.10
CA SER A 423 9.99 -29.18 3.77
C SER A 423 10.78 -27.87 3.98
N LEU A 424 10.91 -27.42 5.22
CA LEU A 424 12.01 -26.54 5.66
C LEU A 424 13.33 -27.33 5.77
N ALA A 425 13.59 -28.25 4.84
CA ALA A 425 14.87 -28.94 4.79
C ALA A 425 15.91 -27.93 4.30
N TYR A 426 16.78 -27.53 5.22
CA TYR A 426 17.87 -26.57 4.99
C TYR A 426 18.93 -27.12 4.04
#